data_AF-A0A1Y3NN32-F1
#
_entry.id   AF-A0A1Y3NN32-F1
#
_cell.length_a   1.000
_cell.length_b   1.000
_cell.length_c   1.000
_cell.angle_alpha   90.00
_cell.angle_beta   90.00
_cell.angle_gamma   90.00
#
_symmetry.space_group_name_H-M   'P 1'
#
loop_
_entity.id
_entity.type
_entity.pdbx_description
1 polymer ?
#
loop_
_entity_poly.entity_id
_entity_poly.type
_entity_poly.pdbx_seq_one_letter_code
_entity_poly.pdbx_strand_id
1 'polypeptide(L)'
;MRLQFTTALVALGYLFSAVDAKQIWKPKQGDTWNYILEDEGFNLAKEKAHILDMDVNTKQATINKIHKANKKIICYFSGGTIESHRKDKQQYKKVKGLVRNRYENWKDEYWLDIRKNELKPLITNRMKEAIKKGCDALEVDNLDAYDFPEVKNWKPRLTKQDEINFAIWLAKTAHSLGISIGLKNGLFMINEVGKYFDFAINESCVTLGTPECHLYRNFLKQGKAVFGVTYNGMKRYQNRLCQYVANNNLNISMIVKEGWDLVQSGTTFNPSVHCKSNAKKSSAKKTTQKKNNKKKTTKKTTKKPVAAKKTTKKQVAQKNNNKKVVTKNNVKKVTQKNVNKKTTKKVVNNKNTKKVNNKKANTKKANTKKTNNKKSNNKKSNNKKKN
;
A
#
# COMPACT_ATOMS: atom_id res chain seq x y z
N MET A 1 29.59 -13.02 -74.38
CA MET A 1 29.21 -13.62 -73.09
C MET A 1 29.01 -12.50 -72.07
N ARG A 2 27.79 -12.28 -71.56
CA ARG A 2 27.49 -11.34 -70.46
C ARG A 2 26.56 -12.03 -69.47
N LEU A 3 26.92 -12.05 -68.20
CA LEU A 3 26.18 -12.73 -67.14
C LEU A 3 25.23 -11.72 -66.48
N GLN A 4 23.92 -12.01 -66.46
CA GLN A 4 22.95 -11.22 -65.71
C GLN A 4 22.48 -12.00 -64.48
N PHE A 5 22.81 -11.49 -63.29
CA PHE A 5 22.28 -12.01 -62.03
C PHE A 5 20.87 -11.47 -61.79
N THR A 6 19.88 -12.37 -61.79
CA THR A 6 18.51 -12.06 -61.36
C THR A 6 18.39 -12.13 -59.83
N THR A 7 18.54 -10.99 -59.16
CA THR A 7 18.34 -10.89 -57.70
C THR A 7 16.85 -11.00 -57.34
N ALA A 8 16.43 -12.16 -56.84
CA ALA A 8 15.09 -12.38 -56.34
C ALA A 8 14.87 -11.63 -55.00
N LEU A 9 13.98 -10.61 -55.00
CA LEU A 9 13.63 -9.86 -53.80
C LEU A 9 12.58 -10.63 -52.97
N VAL A 10 13.03 -11.43 -52.00
CA VAL A 10 12.11 -12.08 -51.03
C VAL A 10 11.70 -11.06 -49.97
N ALA A 11 10.63 -10.32 -50.23
CA ALA A 11 10.02 -9.38 -49.30
C ALA A 11 9.32 -10.13 -48.14
N LEU A 12 10.07 -10.51 -47.12
CA LEU A 12 9.56 -11.27 -45.97
C LEU A 12 8.76 -10.35 -45.02
N GLY A 13 7.49 -10.12 -45.36
CA GLY A 13 6.57 -9.24 -44.64
C GLY A 13 6.23 -9.74 -43.23
N TYR A 14 7.03 -9.38 -42.24
CA TYR A 14 6.72 -9.58 -40.82
C TYR A 14 5.53 -8.70 -40.40
N LEU A 15 4.33 -9.26 -40.50
CA LEU A 15 3.14 -8.80 -39.78
C LEU A 15 3.35 -8.96 -38.27
N PHE A 16 4.04 -7.98 -37.67
CA PHE A 16 3.99 -7.77 -36.23
C PHE A 16 2.58 -7.32 -35.86
N SER A 17 1.73 -8.30 -35.54
CA SER A 17 0.51 -8.07 -34.77
C SER A 17 0.90 -7.37 -33.47
N ALA A 18 0.74 -6.06 -33.44
CA ALA A 18 0.99 -5.25 -32.25
C ALA A 18 -0.03 -5.63 -31.18
N VAL A 19 0.32 -6.63 -30.37
CA VAL A 19 -0.28 -6.82 -29.05
C VAL A 19 0.11 -5.58 -28.26
N ASP A 20 -0.77 -4.58 -28.29
CA ASP A 20 -0.58 -3.31 -27.62
C ASP A 20 -0.62 -3.58 -26.11
N ALA A 21 0.58 -3.87 -25.58
CA ALA A 21 0.80 -4.39 -24.25
C ALA A 21 0.65 -3.24 -23.24
N LYS A 22 -0.61 -2.81 -23.07
CA LYS A 22 -1.05 -1.62 -22.35
C LYS A 22 -0.19 -1.38 -21.12
N GLN A 23 0.73 -0.41 -21.26
CA GLN A 23 1.78 -0.21 -20.28
C GLN A 23 1.16 0.06 -18.91
N ILE A 24 1.52 -0.73 -17.91
CA ILE A 24 1.06 -0.54 -16.52
C ILE A 24 1.45 0.87 -16.08
N TRP A 25 0.45 1.73 -15.89
CA TRP A 25 0.67 3.12 -15.50
C TRP A 25 1.29 3.17 -14.10
N LYS A 26 2.36 3.95 -13.93
CA LYS A 26 3.04 4.13 -12.65
C LYS A 26 3.02 5.61 -12.30
N PRO A 27 2.57 5.99 -11.08
CA PRO A 27 2.71 7.35 -10.60
C PRO A 27 4.18 7.76 -10.54
N LYS A 28 4.44 9.04 -10.81
CA LYS A 28 5.77 9.67 -10.79
C LYS A 28 5.96 10.47 -9.49
N GLN A 29 7.20 10.66 -9.09
CA GLN A 29 7.49 11.55 -7.95
C GLN A 29 7.12 13.00 -8.29
N GLY A 30 6.49 13.68 -7.34
CA GLY A 30 5.96 15.04 -7.55
C GLY A 30 4.56 15.08 -8.17
N ASP A 31 3.97 13.94 -8.57
CA ASP A 31 2.54 13.90 -8.95
C ASP A 31 1.68 14.36 -7.77
N THR A 32 0.71 15.25 -8.03
CA THR A 32 -0.20 15.76 -7.01
C THR A 32 -1.30 14.76 -6.74
N TRP A 33 -1.54 14.45 -5.46
CA TRP A 33 -2.53 13.46 -5.04
C TRP A 33 -3.48 13.99 -3.96
N ASN A 34 -4.63 13.35 -3.78
CA ASN A 34 -5.54 13.50 -2.65
C ASN A 34 -6.12 12.14 -2.27
N TYR A 35 -6.36 11.90 -0.98
CA TYR A 35 -6.86 10.63 -0.43
C TYR A 35 -8.29 10.85 0.08
N ILE A 36 -9.27 10.17 -0.53
CA ILE A 36 -10.70 10.49 -0.41
C ILE A 36 -11.52 9.18 -0.31
N LEU A 37 -11.61 8.61 0.89
CA LEU A 37 -12.44 7.43 1.16
C LEU A 37 -13.87 7.81 1.62
N GLU A 38 -14.03 9.01 2.18
CA GLU A 38 -15.28 9.48 2.78
C GLU A 38 -15.94 10.53 1.86
N ASP A 39 -16.71 10.03 0.88
CA ASP A 39 -17.40 10.84 -0.14
C ASP A 39 -18.88 11.13 0.22
N GLU A 40 -19.09 12.14 1.07
CA GLU A 40 -20.40 12.77 1.28
C GLU A 40 -20.60 14.05 0.43
N GLY A 41 -19.72 14.33 -0.55
CA GLY A 41 -19.79 15.60 -1.29
C GLY A 41 -18.68 15.91 -2.29
N PHE A 42 -17.99 14.91 -2.84
CA PHE A 42 -16.86 15.10 -3.76
C PHE A 42 -17.22 15.99 -4.96
N ASN A 43 -16.52 17.12 -5.07
CA ASN A 43 -16.67 18.06 -6.16
C ASN A 43 -15.40 18.10 -7.01
N LEU A 44 -15.44 17.41 -8.15
CA LEU A 44 -14.34 17.32 -9.12
C LEU A 44 -13.86 18.70 -9.63
N ALA A 45 -14.75 19.71 -9.72
CA ALA A 45 -14.38 21.05 -10.17
C ALA A 45 -13.59 21.85 -9.11
N LYS A 46 -13.62 21.42 -7.85
CA LYS A 46 -12.76 21.93 -6.77
C LYS A 46 -11.46 21.14 -6.61
N GLU A 47 -11.32 20.01 -7.30
CA GLU A 47 -10.22 19.07 -7.10
C GLU A 47 -8.97 19.45 -7.90
N LYS A 48 -7.87 19.70 -7.19
CA LYS A 48 -6.59 20.17 -7.75
C LYS A 48 -5.57 19.05 -7.94
N ALA A 49 -5.70 17.94 -7.22
CA ALA A 49 -4.83 16.78 -7.40
C ALA A 49 -5.03 16.11 -8.77
N HIS A 50 -3.96 15.59 -9.37
CA HIS A 50 -4.02 14.79 -10.58
C HIS A 50 -4.46 13.35 -10.27
N ILE A 51 -4.01 12.81 -9.14
CA ILE A 51 -4.28 11.45 -8.67
C ILE A 51 -5.25 11.51 -7.50
N LEU A 52 -6.28 10.67 -7.52
CA LEU A 52 -7.24 10.53 -6.42
C LEU A 52 -7.20 9.09 -5.94
N ASP A 53 -6.90 8.88 -4.67
CA ASP A 53 -7.08 7.57 -4.06
C ASP A 53 -8.46 7.51 -3.40
N MET A 54 -9.29 6.56 -3.81
CA MET A 54 -10.71 6.49 -3.44
C MET A 54 -11.18 5.05 -3.26
N ASP A 55 -12.21 4.84 -2.43
CA ASP A 55 -12.71 3.49 -2.17
C ASP A 55 -13.15 2.76 -3.45
N VAL A 56 -12.85 1.45 -3.54
CA VAL A 56 -13.25 0.61 -4.69
C VAL A 56 -14.76 0.57 -4.92
N ASN A 57 -15.62 0.93 -3.96
CA ASN A 57 -17.07 1.09 -4.19
C ASN A 57 -17.43 2.37 -4.97
N THR A 58 -16.55 3.37 -5.08
CA THR A 58 -16.79 4.68 -5.73
C THR A 58 -17.61 4.56 -7.01
N LYS A 59 -18.66 5.37 -7.15
CA LYS A 59 -19.68 5.21 -8.21
C LYS A 59 -19.05 5.30 -9.60
N GLN A 60 -19.45 4.44 -10.53
CA GLN A 60 -18.90 4.42 -11.90
C GLN A 60 -18.98 5.78 -12.59
N ALA A 61 -20.08 6.52 -12.36
CA ALA A 61 -20.25 7.87 -12.89
C ALA A 61 -19.24 8.89 -12.32
N THR A 62 -18.72 8.69 -11.11
CA THR A 62 -17.65 9.51 -10.52
C THR A 62 -16.31 9.17 -11.18
N ILE A 63 -15.98 7.87 -11.32
CA ILE A 63 -14.75 7.41 -11.99
C ILE A 63 -14.70 7.91 -13.43
N ASN A 64 -15.78 7.73 -14.19
CA ASN A 64 -15.90 8.21 -15.57
C ASN A 64 -15.74 9.74 -15.68
N LYS A 65 -16.13 10.53 -14.65
CA LYS A 65 -15.89 11.98 -14.61
C LYS A 65 -14.42 12.32 -14.33
N ILE A 66 -13.78 11.60 -13.39
CA ILE A 66 -12.35 11.74 -13.06
C ILE A 66 -11.50 11.52 -14.32
N HIS A 67 -11.71 10.42 -15.05
CA HIS A 67 -10.99 10.16 -16.31
C HIS A 67 -11.30 11.15 -17.42
N LYS A 68 -12.55 11.63 -17.55
CA LYS A 68 -12.90 12.71 -18.50
C LYS A 68 -12.21 14.04 -18.18
N ALA A 69 -11.82 14.28 -16.92
CA ALA A 69 -11.00 15.42 -16.53
C ALA A 69 -9.48 15.14 -16.62
N ASN A 70 -9.08 14.08 -17.34
CA ASN A 70 -7.70 13.59 -17.47
C ASN A 70 -6.99 13.30 -16.12
N LYS A 71 -7.76 13.11 -15.04
CA LYS A 71 -7.22 12.68 -13.75
C LYS A 71 -7.07 11.15 -13.70
N LYS A 72 -6.34 10.68 -12.68
CA LYS A 72 -6.06 9.27 -12.42
C LYS A 72 -6.68 8.83 -11.11
N ILE A 73 -7.08 7.56 -11.02
CA ILE A 73 -7.66 7.00 -9.81
C ILE A 73 -6.89 5.78 -9.32
N ILE A 74 -6.44 5.83 -8.07
CA ILE A 74 -6.03 4.67 -7.29
C ILE A 74 -7.27 4.18 -6.55
N CYS A 75 -7.48 2.87 -6.48
CA CYS A 75 -8.67 2.30 -5.85
C CYS A 75 -8.31 1.50 -4.59
N TYR A 76 -8.75 2.02 -3.46
CA TYR A 76 -8.56 1.48 -2.12
C TYR A 76 -9.47 0.27 -1.83
N PHE A 77 -8.90 -0.75 -1.18
CA PHE A 77 -9.64 -1.68 -0.33
C PHE A 77 -8.71 -2.32 0.71
N SER A 78 -9.23 -2.69 1.88
CA SER A 78 -8.43 -3.46 2.83
C SER A 78 -8.14 -4.88 2.34
N GLY A 79 -6.89 -5.31 2.47
CA GLY A 79 -6.41 -6.67 2.21
C GLY A 79 -6.24 -7.52 3.46
N GLY A 80 -5.81 -6.91 4.57
CA GLY A 80 -5.62 -7.59 5.86
C GLY A 80 -6.85 -7.62 6.78
N THR A 81 -7.91 -6.86 6.46
CA THR A 81 -9.15 -6.81 7.24
C THR A 81 -10.41 -6.94 6.37
N ILE A 82 -11.57 -7.11 7.01
CA ILE A 82 -12.90 -7.04 6.38
C ILE A 82 -13.81 -6.07 7.13
N GLU A 83 -14.22 -4.98 6.48
CA GLU A 83 -15.12 -3.98 7.07
C GLU A 83 -16.60 -4.38 6.92
N SER A 84 -17.43 -4.01 7.90
CA SER A 84 -18.85 -4.39 7.93
C SER A 84 -19.69 -3.81 6.79
N HIS A 85 -19.23 -2.77 6.09
CA HIS A 85 -19.96 -2.18 4.96
C HIS A 85 -19.76 -2.92 3.63
N ARG A 86 -18.72 -3.77 3.50
CA ARG A 86 -18.34 -4.42 2.23
C ARG A 86 -19.40 -5.42 1.75
N LYS A 87 -19.77 -5.34 0.47
CA LYS A 87 -20.82 -6.20 -0.15
C LYS A 87 -20.45 -7.69 -0.14
N ASP A 88 -19.15 -7.99 -0.26
CA ASP A 88 -18.60 -9.34 -0.31
C ASP A 88 -18.33 -9.97 1.08
N LYS A 89 -18.56 -9.25 2.19
CA LYS A 89 -18.27 -9.71 3.57
C LYS A 89 -18.81 -11.10 3.93
N GLN A 90 -19.94 -11.50 3.34
CA GLN A 90 -20.56 -12.81 3.57
C GLN A 90 -19.83 -13.95 2.83
N GLN A 91 -18.97 -13.66 1.86
CA GLN A 91 -18.05 -14.62 1.26
C GLN A 91 -16.86 -14.88 2.20
N TYR A 92 -16.27 -13.83 2.78
CA TYR A 92 -15.21 -13.91 3.79
C TYR A 92 -15.67 -14.72 5.01
N LYS A 93 -16.87 -14.44 5.53
CA LYS A 93 -17.46 -15.15 6.68
C LYS A 93 -17.77 -16.65 6.43
N LYS A 94 -17.83 -17.11 5.17
CA LYS A 94 -17.99 -18.54 4.84
C LYS A 94 -16.68 -19.33 4.92
N VAL A 95 -15.53 -18.68 4.94
CA VAL A 95 -14.22 -19.35 5.03
C VAL A 95 -13.87 -19.61 6.51
N LYS A 96 -13.83 -20.89 6.90
CA LYS A 96 -13.61 -21.31 8.30
C LYS A 96 -12.27 -20.79 8.85
N GLY A 97 -12.34 -19.85 9.79
CA GLY A 97 -11.17 -19.26 10.47
C GLY A 97 -10.38 -18.26 9.61
N LEU A 98 -10.98 -17.71 8.55
CA LEU A 98 -10.41 -16.56 7.83
C LEU A 98 -10.62 -15.26 8.60
N VAL A 99 -11.87 -14.96 8.99
CA VAL A 99 -12.18 -13.80 9.83
C VAL A 99 -11.77 -14.13 11.28
N ARG A 100 -10.99 -13.24 11.89
CA ARG A 100 -10.38 -13.41 13.23
C ARG A 100 -10.88 -12.31 14.18
N ASN A 101 -10.00 -11.74 14.99
CA ASN A 101 -10.29 -10.71 15.98
C ASN A 101 -10.85 -9.44 15.32
N ARG A 102 -11.70 -8.70 16.06
CA ARG A 102 -12.03 -7.31 15.74
C ARG A 102 -10.76 -6.46 15.80
N TYR A 103 -10.65 -5.47 14.93
CA TYR A 103 -9.61 -4.43 15.01
C TYR A 103 -10.03 -3.43 16.12
N GLU A 104 -9.16 -3.12 17.07
CA GLU A 104 -9.50 -2.24 18.20
C GLU A 104 -9.80 -0.79 17.77
N ASN A 105 -9.07 -0.26 16.79
CA ASN A 105 -9.28 1.08 16.24
C ASN A 105 -10.62 1.20 15.49
N TRP A 106 -11.09 0.12 14.86
CA TRP A 106 -12.23 0.11 13.94
C TRP A 106 -13.26 -0.93 14.37
N LYS A 107 -14.21 -0.51 15.21
CA LYS A 107 -15.22 -1.37 15.87
C LYS A 107 -16.03 -2.30 14.95
N ASP A 108 -16.14 -1.94 13.67
CA ASP A 108 -16.94 -2.59 12.63
C ASP A 108 -16.07 -3.44 11.66
N GLU A 109 -14.81 -3.67 12.03
CA GLU A 109 -13.79 -4.25 11.16
C GLU A 109 -13.05 -5.39 11.87
N TYR A 110 -12.64 -6.39 11.08
CA TYR A 110 -12.05 -7.63 11.60
C TYR A 110 -10.82 -8.04 10.81
N TRP A 111 -9.75 -8.39 11.52
CA TRP A 111 -8.52 -8.93 10.96
C TRP A 111 -8.75 -10.27 10.24
N LEU A 112 -7.95 -10.52 9.21
CA LEU A 112 -8.00 -11.72 8.37
C LEU A 112 -6.74 -12.57 8.53
N ASP A 113 -6.90 -13.89 8.58
CA ASP A 113 -5.76 -14.82 8.54
C ASP A 113 -5.23 -14.93 7.10
N ILE A 114 -4.33 -14.00 6.72
CA ILE A 114 -3.76 -13.84 5.37
C ILE A 114 -3.05 -15.08 4.81
N ARG A 115 -2.75 -16.08 5.66
CA ARG A 115 -2.17 -17.38 5.29
C ARG A 115 -3.18 -18.30 4.60
N LYS A 116 -4.48 -18.02 4.72
CA LYS A 116 -5.57 -18.74 4.06
C LYS A 116 -5.50 -18.55 2.54
N ASN A 117 -5.30 -19.64 1.81
CA ASN A 117 -5.31 -19.60 0.34
C ASN A 117 -6.69 -19.20 -0.21
N GLU A 118 -7.76 -19.43 0.56
CA GLU A 118 -9.13 -19.05 0.26
C GLU A 118 -9.35 -17.52 0.26
N LEU A 119 -8.47 -16.73 0.88
CA LEU A 119 -8.49 -15.26 0.80
C LEU A 119 -8.09 -14.76 -0.61
N LYS A 120 -7.17 -15.46 -1.27
CA LYS A 120 -6.58 -15.06 -2.55
C LYS A 120 -7.62 -14.82 -3.65
N PRO A 121 -8.60 -15.72 -3.92
CA PRO A 121 -9.65 -15.45 -4.91
C PRO A 121 -10.57 -14.29 -4.50
N LEU A 122 -10.84 -14.08 -3.21
CA LEU A 122 -11.68 -12.97 -2.73
C LEU A 122 -11.03 -11.62 -3.03
N ILE A 123 -9.74 -11.47 -2.67
CA ILE A 123 -8.94 -10.29 -3.00
C ILE A 123 -8.76 -10.12 -4.51
N THR A 124 -8.53 -11.22 -5.25
CA THR A 124 -8.44 -11.19 -6.72
C THR A 124 -9.74 -10.67 -7.36
N ASN A 125 -10.90 -10.94 -6.75
CA ASN A 125 -12.18 -10.40 -7.22
C ASN A 125 -12.30 -8.89 -6.96
N ARG A 126 -11.80 -8.37 -5.83
CA ARG A 126 -11.72 -6.91 -5.58
C ARG A 126 -10.80 -6.21 -6.60
N MET A 127 -9.63 -6.80 -6.89
CA MET A 127 -8.73 -6.31 -7.94
C MET A 127 -9.41 -6.27 -9.32
N LYS A 128 -10.17 -7.31 -9.67
CA LYS A 128 -10.95 -7.38 -10.93
C LYS A 128 -12.12 -6.40 -10.96
N GLU A 129 -12.79 -6.11 -9.83
CA GLU A 129 -13.81 -5.07 -9.77
C GLU A 129 -13.18 -3.69 -10.00
N ALA A 130 -12.05 -3.37 -9.35
CA ALA A 130 -11.31 -2.14 -9.59
C ALA A 130 -10.94 -1.96 -11.08
N ILE A 131 -10.32 -2.98 -11.70
CA ILE A 131 -9.96 -2.95 -13.13
C ILE A 131 -11.21 -2.77 -14.02
N LYS A 132 -12.28 -3.53 -13.76
CA LYS A 132 -13.55 -3.42 -14.52
C LYS A 132 -14.16 -2.02 -14.43
N LYS A 133 -13.98 -1.35 -13.29
CA LYS A 133 -14.45 0.02 -13.05
C LYS A 133 -13.52 1.09 -13.63
N GLY A 134 -12.36 0.71 -14.15
CA GLY A 134 -11.40 1.58 -14.82
C GLY A 134 -10.27 2.11 -13.93
N CYS A 135 -10.09 1.58 -12.72
CA CYS A 135 -9.03 2.03 -11.82
C CYS A 135 -7.64 1.91 -12.47
N ASP A 136 -6.80 2.94 -12.31
CA ASP A 136 -5.47 2.99 -12.92
C ASP A 136 -4.42 2.25 -12.05
N ALA A 137 -4.63 2.23 -10.73
CA ALA A 137 -3.82 1.52 -9.75
C ALA A 137 -4.65 1.07 -8.53
N LEU A 138 -4.01 0.36 -7.60
CA LEU A 138 -4.60 -0.17 -6.37
C LEU A 138 -3.84 0.31 -5.11
N GLU A 139 -4.58 0.69 -4.08
CA GLU A 139 -4.12 0.62 -2.68
C GLU A 139 -4.73 -0.63 -2.06
N VAL A 140 -3.91 -1.44 -1.39
CA VAL A 140 -4.36 -2.59 -0.61
C VAL A 140 -3.89 -2.42 0.83
N ASP A 141 -4.83 -2.21 1.74
CA ASP A 141 -4.55 -1.74 3.11
C ASP A 141 -4.40 -2.86 4.15
N ASN A 142 -3.90 -2.49 5.34
CA ASN A 142 -3.70 -3.32 6.52
C ASN A 142 -2.73 -4.49 6.29
N LEU A 143 -1.57 -4.20 5.67
CA LEU A 143 -0.50 -5.16 5.35
C LEU A 143 0.54 -5.29 6.49
N ASP A 144 0.14 -4.97 7.71
CA ASP A 144 0.96 -4.84 8.91
C ASP A 144 0.33 -5.51 10.15
N ALA A 145 -0.66 -6.40 9.92
CA ALA A 145 -1.41 -7.11 10.95
C ALA A 145 -0.52 -7.78 12.02
N TYR A 146 0.62 -8.36 11.66
CA TYR A 146 1.55 -9.02 12.60
C TYR A 146 2.05 -8.07 13.72
N ASP A 147 2.02 -6.75 13.51
CA ASP A 147 2.42 -5.74 14.49
C ASP A 147 1.30 -5.28 15.44
N PHE A 148 0.06 -5.72 15.24
CA PHE A 148 -1.09 -5.35 16.09
C PHE A 148 -1.27 -6.27 17.32
N PRO A 149 -1.55 -5.74 18.52
CA PRO A 149 -1.74 -6.54 19.75
C PRO A 149 -2.75 -7.68 19.63
N GLU A 150 -3.88 -7.44 18.94
CA GLU A 150 -4.97 -8.41 18.77
C GLU A 150 -4.54 -9.64 17.95
N VAL A 151 -3.57 -9.44 17.05
CA VAL A 151 -3.02 -10.44 16.12
C VAL A 151 -1.80 -11.15 16.73
N LYS A 152 -1.00 -10.44 17.53
CA LYS A 152 0.18 -10.96 18.24
C LYS A 152 -0.14 -12.18 19.14
N ASN A 153 -1.39 -12.32 19.58
CA ASN A 153 -1.89 -13.42 20.41
C ASN A 153 -2.43 -14.65 19.64
N TRP A 154 -2.53 -14.60 18.30
CA TRP A 154 -3.06 -15.71 17.49
C TRP A 154 -2.28 -17.02 17.67
N LYS A 155 -2.98 -18.13 17.46
CA LYS A 155 -2.41 -19.49 17.45
C LYS A 155 -2.80 -20.19 16.12
N PRO A 156 -1.84 -20.67 15.32
CA PRO A 156 -0.43 -20.27 15.33
C PRO A 156 -0.29 -18.76 15.05
N ARG A 157 0.71 -18.13 15.66
CA ARG A 157 0.97 -16.68 15.56
C ARG A 157 1.25 -16.26 14.11
N LEU A 158 0.81 -15.07 13.70
CA LEU A 158 1.19 -14.48 12.42
C LEU A 158 2.62 -13.94 12.47
N THR A 159 3.39 -14.14 11.41
CA THR A 159 4.81 -13.74 11.34
C THR A 159 5.04 -12.63 10.33
N LYS A 160 6.11 -11.84 10.51
CA LYS A 160 6.61 -10.89 9.50
C LYS A 160 6.80 -11.55 8.12
N GLN A 161 7.15 -12.84 8.07
CA GLN A 161 7.32 -13.55 6.79
C GLN A 161 5.98 -13.87 6.11
N ASP A 162 4.89 -14.05 6.86
CA ASP A 162 3.55 -14.21 6.30
C ASP A 162 3.11 -12.92 5.58
N GLU A 163 3.33 -11.75 6.21
CA GLU A 163 3.08 -10.44 5.61
C GLU A 163 3.89 -10.22 4.33
N ILE A 164 5.20 -10.49 4.37
CA ILE A 164 6.09 -10.40 3.20
C ILE A 164 5.58 -11.31 2.08
N ASN A 165 5.18 -12.54 2.40
CA ASN A 165 4.66 -13.49 1.42
C ASN A 165 3.32 -13.01 0.82
N PHE A 166 2.45 -12.40 1.63
CA PHE A 166 1.16 -11.86 1.19
C PHE A 166 1.33 -10.59 0.33
N ALA A 167 2.16 -9.63 0.76
CA ALA A 167 2.49 -8.42 0.01
C ALA A 167 3.14 -8.75 -1.36
N ILE A 168 4.06 -9.71 -1.41
CA ILE A 168 4.65 -10.19 -2.68
C ILE A 168 3.61 -10.89 -3.56
N TRP A 169 2.65 -11.62 -2.97
CA TRP A 169 1.55 -12.22 -3.72
C TRP A 169 0.58 -11.17 -4.28
N LEU A 170 0.22 -10.15 -3.49
CA LEU A 170 -0.62 -9.02 -3.91
C LEU A 170 -0.01 -8.32 -5.12
N ALA A 171 1.26 -7.91 -5.02
CA ALA A 171 1.94 -7.19 -6.09
C ALA A 171 2.02 -7.99 -7.39
N LYS A 172 2.42 -9.27 -7.31
CA LYS A 172 2.45 -10.17 -8.47
C LYS A 172 1.07 -10.40 -9.07
N THR A 173 0.02 -10.45 -8.25
CA THR A 173 -1.36 -10.65 -8.73
C THR A 173 -1.86 -9.42 -9.47
N ALA A 174 -1.65 -8.20 -8.93
CA ALA A 174 -1.96 -6.95 -9.60
C ALA A 174 -1.25 -6.84 -10.96
N HIS A 175 0.07 -7.11 -11.01
CA HIS A 175 0.83 -7.10 -12.25
C HIS A 175 0.35 -8.15 -13.26
N SER A 176 -0.04 -9.35 -12.81
CA SER A 176 -0.62 -10.39 -13.68
C SER A 176 -2.00 -10.03 -14.24
N LEU A 177 -2.67 -9.04 -13.63
CA LEU A 177 -3.95 -8.48 -14.08
C LEU A 177 -3.75 -7.16 -14.86
N GLY A 178 -2.51 -6.71 -15.09
CA GLY A 178 -2.20 -5.50 -15.85
C GLY A 178 -2.46 -4.18 -15.11
N ILE A 179 -2.49 -4.20 -13.77
CA ILE A 179 -2.71 -3.00 -12.94
C ILE A 179 -1.56 -2.74 -11.97
N SER A 180 -1.34 -1.47 -11.66
CA SER A 180 -0.29 -0.95 -10.76
C SER A 180 -0.70 -1.04 -9.29
N ILE A 181 0.26 -1.11 -8.37
CA ILE A 181 -0.02 -1.29 -6.94
C ILE A 181 0.95 -0.54 -6.03
N GLY A 182 0.37 0.11 -5.01
CA GLY A 182 1.10 0.83 -3.96
C GLY A 182 1.39 -0.05 -2.75
N LEU A 183 2.59 0.09 -2.16
CA LEU A 183 2.86 -0.42 -0.82
C LEU A 183 2.26 0.53 0.21
N LYS A 184 1.19 0.12 0.89
CA LYS A 184 0.60 0.87 2.01
C LYS A 184 1.33 0.54 3.31
N ASN A 185 1.80 1.56 4.02
CA ASN A 185 2.50 1.48 5.30
C ASN A 185 3.58 0.37 5.32
N GLY A 186 3.41 -0.71 6.10
CA GLY A 186 4.25 -1.92 5.98
C GLY A 186 5.76 -1.72 6.19
N LEU A 187 6.15 -0.71 6.98
CA LEU A 187 7.53 -0.22 7.03
C LEU A 187 8.57 -1.26 7.47
N PHE A 188 8.17 -2.24 8.28
CA PHE A 188 9.02 -3.35 8.69
C PHE A 188 9.51 -4.24 7.54
N MET A 189 8.88 -4.18 6.35
CA MET A 189 9.21 -4.99 5.17
C MET A 189 9.56 -4.18 3.91
N ILE A 190 9.68 -2.85 4.04
CA ILE A 190 9.82 -1.92 2.89
C ILE A 190 11.00 -2.26 1.96
N ASN A 191 12.10 -2.81 2.49
CA ASN A 191 13.29 -3.16 1.71
C ASN A 191 13.14 -4.53 1.02
N GLU A 192 12.46 -5.46 1.69
CA GLU A 192 12.22 -6.83 1.23
C GLU A 192 11.19 -6.87 0.09
N VAL A 193 10.11 -6.06 0.18
CA VAL A 193 9.02 -6.05 -0.80
C VAL A 193 9.08 -4.89 -1.80
N GLY A 194 9.82 -3.82 -1.50
CA GLY A 194 9.78 -2.56 -2.27
C GLY A 194 10.20 -2.64 -3.74
N LYS A 195 10.83 -3.74 -4.17
CA LYS A 195 11.10 -4.01 -5.60
C LYS A 195 9.84 -4.43 -6.39
N TYR A 196 8.84 -5.03 -5.74
CA TYR A 196 7.64 -5.56 -6.39
C TYR A 196 6.50 -4.53 -6.53
N PHE A 197 6.46 -3.50 -5.68
CA PHE A 197 5.45 -2.43 -5.75
C PHE A 197 5.90 -1.28 -6.67
N ASP A 198 4.95 -0.54 -7.23
CA ASP A 198 5.22 0.53 -8.20
C ASP A 198 5.41 1.90 -7.55
N PHE A 199 4.71 2.13 -6.45
CA PHE A 199 4.76 3.33 -5.61
C PHE A 199 4.50 2.92 -4.14
N ALA A 200 4.47 3.88 -3.23
CA ALA A 200 4.07 3.64 -1.84
C ALA A 200 3.10 4.72 -1.34
N ILE A 201 2.27 4.35 -0.36
CA ILE A 201 1.39 5.25 0.39
C ILE A 201 1.74 5.10 1.88
N ASN A 202 1.87 6.22 2.57
CA ASN A 202 2.15 6.26 4.00
C ASN A 202 1.18 7.18 4.75
N GLU A 203 0.83 6.75 5.95
CA GLU A 203 0.14 7.56 6.94
C GLU A 203 1.09 8.03 8.05
N SER A 204 1.20 9.35 8.18
CA SER A 204 1.86 10.05 9.28
C SER A 204 3.36 9.78 9.46
N CYS A 205 4.16 9.66 8.40
CA CYS A 205 5.63 9.49 8.54
C CYS A 205 6.33 10.66 9.27
N VAL A 206 5.67 11.82 9.37
CA VAL A 206 6.09 12.98 10.17
C VAL A 206 5.56 12.96 11.62
N THR A 207 5.07 11.81 12.09
CA THR A 207 4.52 11.56 13.43
C THR A 207 5.38 12.16 14.54
N LEU A 208 4.75 12.59 15.64
CA LEU A 208 5.41 13.33 16.72
C LEU A 208 6.45 12.49 17.47
N GLY A 209 6.28 11.17 17.52
CA GLY A 209 7.24 10.21 18.08
C GLY A 209 8.44 10.00 17.16
N THR A 210 8.50 8.84 16.50
CA THR A 210 9.61 8.43 15.63
C THR A 210 9.34 8.78 14.17
N PRO A 211 9.95 9.85 13.60
CA PRO A 211 9.71 10.24 12.22
C PRO A 211 10.43 9.31 11.23
N GLU A 212 9.64 8.71 10.34
CA GLU A 212 9.96 7.49 9.60
C GLU A 212 10.05 7.72 8.07
N CYS A 213 9.77 8.94 7.58
CA CYS A 213 9.76 9.26 6.13
C CYS A 213 11.07 8.84 5.42
N HIS A 214 12.17 8.87 6.15
CA HIS A 214 13.51 8.51 5.67
C HIS A 214 13.63 7.03 5.22
N LEU A 215 12.73 6.13 5.66
CA LEU A 215 12.72 4.73 5.24
C LEU A 215 12.36 4.59 3.75
N TYR A 216 11.53 5.48 3.21
CA TYR A 216 11.15 5.51 1.79
C TYR A 216 12.27 5.93 0.83
N ARG A 217 13.48 6.27 1.32
CA ARG A 217 14.63 6.64 0.47
C ARG A 217 14.95 5.61 -0.62
N ASN A 218 14.71 4.31 -0.37
CA ASN A 218 14.97 3.27 -1.36
C ASN A 218 13.88 3.18 -2.46
N PHE A 219 12.63 3.56 -2.20
CA PHE A 219 11.63 3.81 -3.25
C PHE A 219 12.03 5.03 -4.08
N LEU A 220 12.38 6.13 -3.39
CA LEU A 220 12.71 7.40 -4.04
C LEU A 220 13.94 7.29 -4.95
N LYS A 221 14.98 6.55 -4.55
CA LYS A 221 16.15 6.25 -5.39
C LYS A 221 15.84 5.41 -6.63
N GLN A 222 14.72 4.68 -6.66
CA GLN A 222 14.25 3.91 -7.82
C GLN A 222 13.32 4.72 -8.75
N GLY A 223 13.18 6.04 -8.53
CA GLY A 223 12.25 6.89 -9.29
C GLY A 223 10.77 6.67 -8.97
N LYS A 224 10.45 5.78 -8.01
CA LYS A 224 9.06 5.44 -7.63
C LYS A 224 8.43 6.58 -6.84
N ALA A 225 7.15 6.84 -7.08
CA ALA A 225 6.39 7.79 -6.28
C ALA A 225 6.22 7.31 -4.83
N VAL A 226 6.11 8.27 -3.92
CA VAL A 226 5.71 8.04 -2.53
C VAL A 226 4.70 9.13 -2.18
N PHE A 227 3.53 8.69 -1.74
CA PHE A 227 2.43 9.53 -1.30
C PHE A 227 2.36 9.47 0.23
N GLY A 228 2.22 10.63 0.88
CA GLY A 228 2.18 10.69 2.34
C GLY A 228 1.07 11.61 2.83
N VAL A 229 0.23 11.11 3.73
CA VAL A 229 -0.81 11.89 4.42
C VAL A 229 -0.40 12.11 5.87
N THR A 230 -0.82 13.21 6.48
CA THR A 230 -0.86 13.31 7.94
C THR A 230 -2.09 14.10 8.38
N TYR A 231 -2.48 13.94 9.63
CA TYR A 231 -3.79 14.31 10.15
C TYR A 231 -3.70 15.48 11.12
N ASN A 232 -4.83 16.06 11.53
CA ASN A 232 -4.89 17.12 12.55
C ASN A 232 -4.20 18.47 12.15
N GLY A 233 -4.25 18.81 10.87
CA GLY A 233 -4.08 20.17 10.33
C GLY A 233 -2.65 20.65 10.03
N MET A 234 -2.49 21.41 8.95
CA MET A 234 -1.18 21.85 8.43
C MET A 234 -0.30 22.52 9.49
N LYS A 235 -0.89 23.41 10.31
CA LYS A 235 -0.19 24.17 11.37
C LYS A 235 0.54 23.27 12.37
N ARG A 236 0.02 22.06 12.65
CA ARG A 236 0.60 21.11 13.61
C ARG A 236 1.85 20.40 13.06
N TYR A 237 1.91 20.16 11.76
CA TYR A 237 2.96 19.36 11.14
C TYR A 237 3.91 20.13 10.20
N GLN A 238 3.62 21.37 9.83
CA GLN A 238 4.43 22.20 8.91
C GLN A 238 5.94 22.16 9.20
N ASN A 239 6.36 22.39 10.45
CA ASN A 239 7.78 22.33 10.83
C ASN A 239 8.39 20.93 10.64
N ARG A 240 7.63 19.86 10.89
CA ARG A 240 8.09 18.46 10.73
C ARG A 240 8.11 18.04 9.26
N LEU A 241 7.16 18.50 8.44
CA LEU A 241 7.17 18.34 6.99
C LEU A 241 8.41 19.01 6.39
N CYS A 242 8.73 20.24 6.82
CA CYS A 242 9.96 20.91 6.42
C CYS A 242 11.21 20.17 6.90
N GLN A 243 11.27 19.75 8.17
CA GLN A 243 12.44 19.08 8.74
C GLN A 243 12.71 17.69 8.14
N TYR A 244 11.69 16.82 8.06
CA TYR A 244 11.85 15.40 7.75
C TYR A 244 11.55 15.02 6.30
N VAL A 245 10.87 15.88 5.53
CA VAL A 245 10.64 15.69 4.09
C VAL A 245 11.51 16.64 3.27
N ALA A 246 11.25 17.95 3.34
CA ALA A 246 11.91 18.94 2.48
C ALA A 246 13.43 19.05 2.72
N ASN A 247 13.85 19.36 3.95
CA ASN A 247 15.27 19.51 4.32
C ASN A 247 16.07 18.20 4.25
N ASN A 248 15.38 17.05 4.08
CA ASN A 248 15.98 15.73 3.93
C ASN A 248 16.03 15.26 2.46
N ASN A 249 15.64 16.13 1.53
CA ASN A 249 15.50 15.89 0.09
C ASN A 249 14.69 14.63 -0.24
N LEU A 250 13.58 14.42 0.47
CA LEU A 250 12.63 13.36 0.16
C LEU A 250 11.53 13.89 -0.75
N ASN A 251 11.49 13.41 -2.00
CA ASN A 251 10.45 13.78 -2.98
C ASN A 251 9.14 13.02 -2.74
N ILE A 252 8.60 13.14 -1.53
CA ILE A 252 7.32 12.56 -1.10
C ILE A 252 6.24 13.61 -1.34
N SER A 253 5.21 13.26 -2.11
CA SER A 253 4.04 14.11 -2.32
C SER A 253 3.18 14.10 -1.05
N MET A 254 3.37 15.10 -0.19
CA MET A 254 2.69 15.19 1.11
C MET A 254 1.36 15.96 1.04
N ILE A 255 0.33 15.45 1.70
CA ILE A 255 -0.92 16.15 2.01
C ILE A 255 -1.17 16.18 3.51
N VAL A 256 -1.97 17.14 3.98
CA VAL A 256 -2.43 17.23 5.37
C VAL A 256 -3.96 17.31 5.41
N LYS A 257 -4.59 16.48 6.22
CA LYS A 257 -6.03 16.53 6.56
C LYS A 257 -6.21 17.32 7.84
N GLU A 258 -7.32 18.05 7.97
CA GLU A 258 -7.62 18.83 9.18
C GLU A 258 -8.16 17.96 10.33
N GLY A 259 -8.91 16.90 10.01
CA GLY A 259 -9.31 15.84 10.95
C GLY A 259 -8.46 14.56 10.78
N TRP A 260 -9.06 13.42 11.14
CA TRP A 260 -8.60 12.09 10.71
C TRP A 260 -9.32 11.63 9.44
N ASP A 261 -10.57 12.08 9.28
CA ASP A 261 -11.51 11.76 8.21
C ASP A 261 -10.87 11.96 6.82
N LEU A 262 -10.97 10.95 5.96
CA LEU A 262 -10.45 10.92 4.60
C LEU A 262 -11.45 11.51 3.62
N VAL A 263 -11.88 12.74 3.91
CA VAL A 263 -12.77 13.58 3.08
C VAL A 263 -11.99 14.34 2.02
N GLN A 264 -12.68 14.97 1.04
CA GLN A 264 -12.00 15.71 -0.04
C GLN A 264 -11.11 16.87 0.47
N SER A 265 -11.46 17.53 1.57
CA SER A 265 -10.70 18.67 2.09
C SER A 265 -9.31 18.29 2.61
N GLY A 266 -8.37 19.23 2.50
CA GLY A 266 -6.98 19.06 2.92
C GLY A 266 -6.06 20.08 2.25
N THR A 267 -4.81 20.11 2.68
CA THR A 267 -3.76 21.02 2.18
C THR A 267 -2.61 20.22 1.59
N THR A 268 -2.32 20.39 0.30
CA THR A 268 -1.08 19.87 -0.31
C THR A 268 0.14 20.63 0.23
N PHE A 269 1.10 19.92 0.80
CA PHE A 269 2.33 20.52 1.29
C PHE A 269 3.24 20.89 0.12
N ASN A 270 3.53 22.18 -0.02
CA ASN A 270 4.49 22.71 -0.98
C ASN A 270 5.67 23.36 -0.24
N PRO A 271 6.89 22.82 -0.30
CA PRO A 271 8.06 23.38 0.38
C PRO A 271 8.34 24.86 0.10
N SER A 272 8.16 25.35 -1.13
CA SER A 272 8.45 26.75 -1.48
C SER A 272 7.46 27.75 -0.87
N VAL A 273 6.29 27.28 -0.43
CA VAL A 273 5.27 28.05 0.29
C VAL A 273 5.43 27.87 1.80
N HIS A 274 5.55 26.62 2.26
CA HIS A 274 5.42 26.25 3.67
C HIS A 274 6.76 26.26 4.44
N CYS A 275 7.89 26.13 3.75
CA CYS A 275 9.24 26.13 4.36
C CYS A 275 10.00 27.43 4.12
N LYS A 276 9.30 28.53 3.78
CA LYS A 276 9.87 29.88 3.74
C LYS A 276 10.58 30.17 5.07
N SER A 277 11.78 30.71 4.96
CA SER A 277 12.87 30.25 5.80
C SER A 277 12.82 30.75 7.25
N ASN A 278 12.69 29.80 8.19
CA ASN A 278 13.10 29.98 9.59
C ASN A 278 14.65 30.00 9.74
N ALA A 279 15.37 30.56 8.76
CA ALA A 279 16.84 30.69 8.75
C ALA A 279 17.38 31.74 9.75
N LYS A 280 16.50 32.31 10.59
CA LYS A 280 16.85 33.20 11.70
C LYS A 280 16.35 32.66 13.05
N LYS A 281 16.71 31.42 13.43
CA LYS A 281 16.75 30.97 14.84
C LYS A 281 17.50 29.65 15.14
N SER A 282 18.55 29.30 14.39
CA SER A 282 19.60 28.39 14.87
C SER A 282 20.78 29.23 15.39
N SER A 283 20.79 29.55 16.68
CA SER A 283 21.92 30.25 17.31
C SER A 283 23.16 29.36 17.24
N ALA A 284 24.19 29.81 16.52
CA ALA A 284 25.46 29.10 16.38
C ALA A 284 26.21 29.09 17.71
N LYS A 285 25.93 28.09 18.56
CA LYS A 285 26.59 27.89 19.85
C LYS A 285 28.04 27.44 19.60
N LYS A 286 28.94 28.42 19.38
CA LYS A 286 30.38 28.22 19.15
C LYS A 286 30.97 27.32 20.23
N THR A 287 31.27 26.07 19.89
CA THR A 287 31.97 25.13 20.77
C THR A 287 33.47 25.44 20.72
N THR A 288 33.96 26.22 21.68
CA THR A 288 35.35 26.68 21.72
C THR A 288 36.33 25.54 22.03
N GLN A 289 36.80 24.83 21.00
CA GLN A 289 37.87 23.85 21.15
C GLN A 289 39.20 24.54 21.52
N LYS A 290 39.62 24.41 22.79
CA LYS A 290 41.00 24.75 23.21
C LYS A 290 41.98 23.79 22.53
N LYS A 291 42.75 24.29 21.56
CA LYS A 291 43.91 23.56 21.00
C LYS A 291 45.09 23.67 21.95
N ASN A 292 45.48 22.56 22.59
CA ASN A 292 46.72 22.48 23.36
C ASN A 292 47.93 22.33 22.43
N ASN A 293 48.58 23.45 22.10
CA ASN A 293 49.87 23.44 21.39
C ASN A 293 51.00 23.01 22.34
N LYS A 294 51.43 21.74 22.31
CA LYS A 294 52.67 21.31 22.96
C LYS A 294 53.85 21.42 21.98
N LYS A 295 54.84 22.24 22.35
CA LYS A 295 55.97 22.66 21.50
C LYS A 295 56.89 21.47 21.18
N LYS A 296 57.30 21.30 19.91
CA LYS A 296 58.38 20.39 19.51
C LYS A 296 59.74 21.03 19.83
N THR A 297 60.66 20.26 20.37
CA THR A 297 62.11 20.56 20.45
C THR A 297 62.89 19.35 19.93
N THR A 298 64.00 19.60 19.25
CA THR A 298 64.79 18.59 18.52
C THR A 298 66.24 18.55 19.02
N LYS A 299 66.83 17.35 19.07
CA LYS A 299 68.29 17.12 18.98
C LYS A 299 68.59 15.75 18.33
N LYS A 300 69.82 15.57 17.85
CA LYS A 300 70.29 14.48 16.95
C LYS A 300 71.09 13.39 17.70
N THR A 301 71.67 12.44 16.94
CA THR A 301 72.84 11.56 17.23
C THR A 301 72.58 10.27 18.06
N THR A 302 73.17 9.08 17.80
CA THR A 302 74.04 8.60 16.67
C THR A 302 74.02 7.04 16.46
N LYS A 303 74.57 6.62 15.30
CA LYS A 303 74.86 5.28 14.70
C LYS A 303 75.17 4.02 15.59
N LYS A 304 74.50 2.88 15.22
CA LYS A 304 75.00 1.46 15.00
C LYS A 304 75.68 0.67 16.17
N PRO A 305 76.00 -0.67 16.06
CA PRO A 305 75.57 -1.74 15.10
C PRO A 305 75.30 -3.18 15.68
N VAL A 306 74.87 -4.14 14.82
CA VAL A 306 74.86 -5.64 15.00
C VAL A 306 73.81 -6.17 16.03
N ALA A 307 73.17 -7.35 15.96
CA ALA A 307 73.35 -8.59 15.17
C ALA A 307 72.06 -9.08 14.46
N ALA A 308 72.12 -10.22 13.75
CA ALA A 308 71.04 -10.72 12.89
C ALA A 308 70.92 -12.27 12.84
N LYS A 309 69.75 -12.80 12.47
CA LYS A 309 69.61 -14.11 11.78
C LYS A 309 68.27 -14.31 11.04
N LYS A 310 68.38 -14.57 9.73
CA LYS A 310 67.62 -15.50 8.85
C LYS A 310 66.12 -15.77 9.16
N THR A 311 65.16 -15.35 8.32
CA THR A 311 64.69 -15.98 7.04
C THR A 311 64.20 -17.42 7.19
N THR A 312 62.99 -17.79 6.76
CA THR A 312 62.64 -18.00 5.33
C THR A 312 61.17 -17.73 4.95
N LYS A 313 60.92 -17.50 3.64
CA LYS A 313 59.61 -17.65 2.99
C LYS A 313 59.53 -19.01 2.29
N LYS A 314 58.33 -19.54 2.06
CA LYS A 314 58.04 -20.51 0.99
C LYS A 314 56.68 -20.18 0.35
N GLN A 315 56.55 -20.40 -0.96
CA GLN A 315 55.35 -20.12 -1.77
C GLN A 315 54.74 -21.41 -2.33
N VAL A 316 53.67 -21.27 -3.14
CA VAL A 316 53.05 -22.31 -4.00
C VAL A 316 52.15 -23.28 -3.18
N ALA A 317 50.96 -23.69 -3.62
CA ALA A 317 50.39 -23.72 -4.98
C ALA A 317 48.94 -23.18 -5.09
N GLN A 318 48.56 -22.79 -6.30
CA GLN A 318 47.15 -22.80 -6.73
C GLN A 318 46.71 -24.25 -7.04
N LYS A 319 45.42 -24.55 -6.90
CA LYS A 319 44.78 -25.68 -7.59
C LYS A 319 43.44 -25.23 -8.19
N ASN A 320 43.39 -25.13 -9.51
CA ASN A 320 42.13 -25.24 -10.24
C ASN A 320 41.60 -26.67 -10.09
N ASN A 321 40.28 -26.84 -10.08
CA ASN A 321 39.69 -28.14 -10.41
C ASN A 321 38.35 -27.93 -11.11
N ASN A 322 38.35 -28.19 -12.42
CA ASN A 322 37.18 -28.10 -13.28
C ASN A 322 36.52 -29.49 -13.31
N LYS A 323 35.25 -29.62 -12.92
CA LYS A 323 34.45 -30.79 -13.30
C LYS A 323 32.97 -30.45 -13.49
N LYS A 324 32.47 -30.89 -14.63
CA LYS A 324 31.11 -30.73 -15.17
C LYS A 324 30.32 -32.03 -14.91
N VAL A 325 29.10 -32.16 -15.46
CA VAL A 325 28.25 -33.40 -15.44
C VAL A 325 27.54 -33.61 -14.08
N VAL A 326 26.26 -34.02 -13.97
CA VAL A 326 25.23 -34.48 -14.94
C VAL A 326 24.01 -33.53 -14.95
N THR A 327 23.30 -33.44 -16.08
CA THR A 327 21.97 -32.81 -16.20
C THR A 327 20.83 -33.69 -15.68
N LYS A 328 19.75 -33.07 -15.18
CA LYS A 328 18.51 -33.79 -14.78
C LYS A 328 17.69 -34.17 -16.00
N ASN A 329 17.34 -35.45 -16.13
CA ASN A 329 16.22 -35.92 -16.93
C ASN A 329 15.33 -36.81 -16.06
N ASN A 330 14.05 -36.44 -15.87
CA ASN A 330 13.05 -37.34 -15.30
C ASN A 330 11.63 -36.89 -15.69
N VAL A 331 11.20 -37.28 -16.89
CA VAL A 331 9.84 -37.03 -17.39
C VAL A 331 8.91 -38.09 -16.79
N LYS A 332 8.04 -37.71 -15.85
CA LYS A 332 6.93 -38.58 -15.43
C LYS A 332 5.72 -38.36 -16.34
N LYS A 333 5.52 -39.31 -17.24
CA LYS A 333 4.32 -39.47 -18.09
C LYS A 333 3.06 -39.40 -17.23
N VAL A 334 2.11 -38.54 -17.60
CA VAL A 334 0.74 -38.57 -17.05
C VAL A 334 -0.07 -39.57 -17.86
N THR A 335 -0.42 -40.70 -17.27
CA THR A 335 -1.25 -41.72 -17.92
C THR A 335 -2.71 -41.28 -17.89
N GLN A 336 -3.30 -41.06 -19.06
CA GLN A 336 -4.75 -40.88 -19.19
C GLN A 336 -5.46 -42.18 -18.76
N LYS A 337 -6.49 -42.08 -17.90
CA LYS A 337 -7.47 -43.16 -17.70
C LYS A 337 -8.79 -42.72 -18.29
N ASN A 338 -9.33 -43.54 -19.19
CA ASN A 338 -10.62 -43.30 -19.84
C ASN A 338 -11.76 -43.35 -18.82
N VAL A 339 -12.58 -42.30 -18.74
CA VAL A 339 -13.84 -42.32 -18.00
C VAL A 339 -14.91 -42.94 -18.90
N ASN A 340 -15.27 -44.18 -18.62
CA ASN A 340 -16.22 -44.91 -19.46
C ASN A 340 -17.67 -44.48 -19.15
N LYS A 341 -18.41 -44.07 -20.19
CA LYS A 341 -19.71 -43.40 -20.06
C LYS A 341 -20.84 -44.42 -20.07
N LYS A 342 -21.38 -44.79 -18.90
CA LYS A 342 -22.59 -45.64 -18.79
C LYS A 342 -23.82 -44.84 -18.37
N THR A 343 -24.79 -44.74 -19.28
CA THR A 343 -26.14 -44.20 -19.04
C THR A 343 -27.10 -45.30 -18.63
N THR A 344 -27.92 -45.04 -17.62
CA THR A 344 -29.22 -45.72 -17.40
C THR A 344 -30.30 -44.67 -17.11
N LYS A 345 -31.51 -44.90 -17.63
CA LYS A 345 -32.72 -44.08 -17.41
C LYS A 345 -33.71 -44.85 -16.50
N LYS A 346 -34.83 -44.20 -16.16
CA LYS A 346 -36.09 -44.75 -15.58
C LYS A 346 -36.07 -44.99 -14.05
N VAL A 347 -37.18 -44.86 -13.29
CA VAL A 347 -38.52 -44.25 -13.53
C VAL A 347 -39.24 -43.89 -12.20
N VAL A 348 -39.73 -42.64 -12.10
CA VAL A 348 -41.07 -42.16 -11.64
C VAL A 348 -41.77 -42.70 -10.35
N ASN A 349 -42.38 -41.74 -9.61
CA ASN A 349 -43.44 -41.86 -8.59
C ASN A 349 -43.07 -42.43 -7.19
N ASN A 350 -43.82 -42.15 -6.10
CA ASN A 350 -45.08 -41.38 -5.97
C ASN A 350 -45.10 -40.42 -4.76
N LYS A 351 -46.13 -39.56 -4.69
CA LYS A 351 -46.49 -38.67 -3.57
C LYS A 351 -46.92 -39.47 -2.33
N ASN A 352 -46.77 -38.88 -1.13
CA ASN A 352 -47.90 -38.82 -0.19
C ASN A 352 -47.83 -37.63 0.78
N THR A 353 -48.95 -37.27 1.42
CA THR A 353 -49.14 -36.00 2.15
C THR A 353 -49.77 -36.15 3.54
N LYS A 354 -49.34 -35.32 4.50
CA LYS A 354 -49.99 -34.90 5.78
C LYS A 354 -49.17 -33.70 6.31
N LYS A 355 -49.65 -32.50 6.70
CA LYS A 355 -50.95 -32.01 7.25
C LYS A 355 -51.28 -32.75 8.56
N VAL A 356 -51.42 -32.18 9.75
CA VAL A 356 -52.00 -30.92 10.30
C VAL A 356 -51.22 -30.60 11.63
N ASN A 357 -51.10 -29.41 12.24
CA ASN A 357 -52.07 -28.33 12.53
C ASN A 357 -51.48 -26.90 12.70
N ASN A 358 -52.38 -25.96 13.02
CA ASN A 358 -52.29 -24.54 13.39
C ASN A 358 -51.80 -24.22 14.83
N LYS A 359 -51.36 -22.97 15.04
CA LYS A 359 -52.15 -21.99 15.83
C LYS A 359 -51.81 -20.52 15.47
N LYS A 360 -52.83 -19.66 15.38
CA LYS A 360 -52.72 -18.19 15.28
C LYS A 360 -52.94 -17.56 16.66
N ALA A 361 -52.37 -16.38 16.87
CA ALA A 361 -52.90 -15.39 17.82
C ALA A 361 -52.92 -14.00 17.13
N ASN A 362 -53.99 -13.24 17.34
CA ASN A 362 -54.16 -11.86 16.86
C ASN A 362 -54.13 -10.92 18.07
N THR A 363 -53.62 -9.71 17.89
CA THR A 363 -54.25 -8.51 18.46
C THR A 363 -53.91 -7.26 17.64
N LYS A 364 -54.90 -6.37 17.48
CA LYS A 364 -54.73 -5.00 16.98
C LYS A 364 -54.88 -4.03 18.16
N LYS A 365 -54.13 -2.93 18.16
CA LYS A 365 -54.68 -1.56 18.01
C LYS A 365 -53.58 -0.50 18.11
N ALA A 366 -53.80 0.62 17.43
CA ALA A 366 -53.08 1.87 17.65
C ALA A 366 -53.86 2.75 18.62
N ASN A 367 -53.23 3.80 19.17
CA ASN A 367 -53.97 4.97 19.66
C ASN A 367 -53.13 6.26 19.59
N THR A 368 -53.79 7.41 19.51
CA THR A 368 -53.18 8.74 19.25
C THR A 368 -53.46 9.76 20.36
N LYS A 369 -52.53 10.73 20.53
CA LYS A 369 -52.71 12.11 21.04
C LYS A 369 -51.35 12.84 20.85
N LYS A 370 -51.22 14.12 20.46
CA LYS A 370 -51.71 15.40 21.05
C LYS A 370 -51.11 15.64 22.46
N THR A 371 -50.60 16.83 22.85
CA THR A 371 -50.84 18.20 22.34
C THR A 371 -49.76 19.23 22.76
N ASN A 372 -49.69 20.35 22.02
CA ASN A 372 -49.41 21.76 22.43
C ASN A 372 -48.17 22.22 23.23
N ASN A 373 -47.36 23.06 22.56
CA ASN A 373 -47.17 24.51 22.83
C ASN A 373 -47.35 25.08 24.27
N LYS A 374 -46.31 25.75 24.80
CA LYS A 374 -46.37 27.18 25.19
C LYS A 374 -44.99 27.83 25.42
N LYS A 375 -44.94 29.17 25.35
CA LYS A 375 -43.77 30.03 25.63
C LYS A 375 -43.74 30.47 27.10
N SER A 376 -42.57 30.86 27.62
CA SER A 376 -42.43 31.82 28.71
C SER A 376 -41.19 32.72 28.51
N ASN A 377 -41.27 33.98 28.94
CA ASN A 377 -40.21 34.99 28.85
C ASN A 377 -39.87 35.49 30.27
N ASN A 378 -38.58 35.70 30.56
CA ASN A 378 -38.04 36.80 31.40
C ASN A 378 -36.50 36.75 31.27
N LYS A 379 -35.73 37.82 30.97
CA LYS A 379 -35.64 39.24 31.43
C LYS A 379 -34.58 39.44 32.54
N LYS A 380 -33.46 40.05 32.15
CA LYS A 380 -32.48 40.81 32.98
C LYS A 380 -31.67 39.94 33.98
N SER A 381 -30.46 40.32 34.42
CA SER A 381 -29.87 41.66 34.56
C SER A 381 -28.38 41.78 34.14
N ASN A 382 -27.82 42.99 34.25
CA ASN A 382 -26.43 43.35 33.87
C ASN A 382 -25.44 43.18 35.02
N ASN A 383 -24.14 42.96 34.72
CA ASN A 383 -23.13 43.95 35.09
C ASN A 383 -21.76 43.83 34.37
N LYS A 384 -21.16 45.01 34.15
CA LYS A 384 -19.73 45.44 34.29
C LYS A 384 -18.59 44.39 34.36
N LYS A 385 -17.37 44.68 33.88
CA LYS A 385 -16.79 45.71 32.97
C LYS A 385 -15.30 45.34 32.73
N LYS A 386 -14.65 46.06 31.79
CA LYS A 386 -13.20 46.34 31.63
C LYS A 386 -12.26 45.89 32.78
N ASN A 387 -11.04 45.39 32.53
CA ASN A 387 -10.10 45.78 31.45
C ASN A 387 -9.66 44.62 30.56
#